data_AF-G3UAP4-F1
#
_entry.id   AF-G3UAP4-F1
#
_cell.length_a   1.000
_cell.length_b   1.000
_cell.length_c   1.000
_cell.angle_alpha   90.00
_cell.angle_beta   90.00
_cell.angle_gamma   90.00
#
_symmetry.space_group_name_H-M   'P 1'
#
loop_
_entity.id
_entity.type
_entity.pdbx_description
1 polymer ?
#
loop_
_entity_poly.entity_id
_entity_poly.type
_entity_poly.pdbx_seq_one_letter_code
_entity_poly.pdbx_strand_id
1 'polypeptide(L)'
;VIRDLKAAISAIVQAYGNGQESVTDASAELHRLCGCLELLLQFDQKEQKSFRRPRKDYWDFLSTALWQQRRDMEPARFVHSQDKLKTPLGKGRAFIRFCLARGQLAESLQLCLLNPELTREWYGPRSPLVCPELQEDILDSLYALNGVAFDLDLQRP
;
A
#
# COMPACT_ATOMS: atom_id res chain seq x y z
N VAL A 1 4.98 13.19 -5.40
CA VAL A 1 4.48 11.87 -4.96
C VAL A 1 5.53 10.77 -5.07
N ILE A 2 6.00 10.34 -6.27
CA ILE A 2 7.02 9.27 -6.38
C ILE A 2 8.32 9.65 -5.66
N ARG A 3 8.88 10.84 -5.97
CA ARG A 3 10.11 11.33 -5.35
C ARG A 3 10.03 11.32 -3.82
N ASP A 4 8.90 11.76 -3.27
CA ASP A 4 8.71 11.88 -1.82
C ASP A 4 8.56 10.50 -1.17
N LEU A 5 7.89 9.55 -1.85
CA LEU A 5 7.85 8.14 -1.45
C LEU A 5 9.26 7.52 -1.44
N LYS A 6 10.03 7.69 -2.51
CA LYS A 6 11.41 7.18 -2.59
C LYS A 6 12.29 7.75 -1.49
N ALA A 7 12.16 9.05 -1.20
CA ALA A 7 12.88 9.67 -0.09
C ALA A 7 12.48 9.10 1.28
N ALA A 8 11.20 8.81 1.50
CA ALA A 8 10.72 8.17 2.73
C ALA A 8 11.26 6.73 2.87
N ILE A 9 11.26 5.96 1.78
CA ILE A 9 11.84 4.61 1.74
C ILE A 9 13.35 4.66 2.03
N SER A 10 14.10 5.54 1.36
CA SER A 10 15.54 5.67 1.58
C SER A 10 15.87 6.03 3.02
N ALA A 11 15.08 6.91 3.66
CA ALA A 11 15.26 7.24 5.07
C ALA A 11 15.09 6.02 5.99
N ILE A 12 14.06 5.20 5.75
CA ILE A 12 13.85 3.95 6.50
C ILE A 12 15.01 2.97 6.28
N VAL A 13 15.38 2.72 5.02
CA VAL A 13 16.44 1.75 4.70
C VAL A 13 17.78 2.18 5.29
N GLN A 14 18.09 3.48 5.29
CA GLN A 14 19.32 4.00 5.90
C GLN A 14 19.32 3.88 7.42
N ALA A 15 18.18 4.14 8.07
CA ALA A 15 18.08 4.12 9.53
C ALA A 15 17.98 2.69 10.10
N TYR A 16 17.29 1.78 9.40
CA TYR A 16 16.90 0.47 9.95
C TYR A 16 17.41 -0.73 9.14
N GLY A 17 18.03 -0.52 7.98
CA GLY A 17 18.46 -1.61 7.08
C GLY A 17 19.61 -2.47 7.59
N ASN A 18 20.27 -2.08 8.69
CA ASN A 18 21.31 -2.87 9.34
C ASN A 18 20.75 -3.95 10.30
N GLY A 19 19.43 -3.97 10.53
CA GLY A 19 18.74 -4.95 11.36
C GLY A 19 19.00 -4.83 12.88
N GLN A 20 19.59 -3.72 13.34
CA GLN A 20 19.84 -3.50 14.78
C GLN A 20 18.58 -3.09 15.53
N GLU A 21 17.67 -2.37 14.86
CA GLU A 21 16.41 -1.88 15.41
C GLU A 21 15.28 -2.14 14.42
N SER A 22 14.07 -2.36 14.94
CA SER A 22 12.85 -2.43 14.15
C SER A 22 12.17 -1.06 14.04
N VAL A 23 11.49 -0.84 12.92
CA VAL A 23 10.57 0.29 12.77
C VAL A 23 9.33 0.02 13.61
N THR A 24 8.92 0.99 14.43
CA THR A 24 7.77 0.87 15.34
C THR A 24 6.73 1.96 15.08
N ASP A 25 5.57 1.88 15.75
CA ASP A 25 4.53 2.90 15.68
C ASP A 25 4.93 4.30 16.16
N ALA A 26 6.05 4.41 16.89
CA ALA A 26 6.59 5.70 17.31
C ALA A 26 7.48 6.35 16.23
N SER A 27 7.90 5.59 15.21
CA SER A 27 8.84 6.08 14.19
C SER A 27 8.19 7.15 13.29
N ALA A 28 8.81 8.32 13.23
CA ALA A 28 8.36 9.39 12.33
C ALA A 28 8.51 8.99 10.86
N GLU A 29 9.51 8.16 10.57
CA GLU A 29 9.81 7.58 9.26
C GLU A 29 8.67 6.68 8.79
N LEU A 30 8.09 5.86 9.68
CA LEU A 30 6.92 5.03 9.38
C LEU A 30 5.73 5.91 8.97
N HIS A 31 5.41 6.93 9.76
CA HIS A 31 4.31 7.84 9.47
C HIS A 31 4.51 8.55 8.12
N ARG A 32 5.74 8.96 7.82
CA ARG A 32 6.08 9.56 6.53
C ARG A 32 5.91 8.56 5.39
N LEU A 33 6.42 7.33 5.52
CA LEU A 33 6.27 6.28 4.51
C LEU A 33 4.79 6.01 4.21
N CYS A 34 3.99 5.73 5.25
CA CYS A 34 2.57 5.44 5.11
C CYS A 34 1.82 6.61 4.46
N GLY A 35 2.11 7.85 4.87
CA GLY A 35 1.52 9.04 4.26
C GLY A 35 1.89 9.21 2.78
N CYS A 36 3.17 9.03 2.42
CA CYS A 36 3.61 9.12 1.02
C CYS A 36 2.98 8.02 0.15
N LEU A 37 2.86 6.80 0.67
CA LEU A 37 2.26 5.68 -0.05
C LEU A 37 0.74 5.86 -0.21
N GLU A 38 0.04 6.31 0.83
CA GLU A 38 -1.39 6.65 0.75
C GLU A 38 -1.63 7.75 -0.31
N LEU A 39 -0.81 8.81 -0.31
CA LEU A 39 -0.88 9.86 -1.33
C LEU A 39 -0.63 9.32 -2.74
N LEU A 40 0.32 8.39 -2.92
CA LEU A 40 0.56 7.73 -4.21
C LEU A 40 -0.69 6.95 -4.68
N LEU A 41 -1.26 6.14 -3.79
CA LEU A 41 -2.42 5.28 -4.06
C LEU A 41 -3.71 6.08 -4.27
N GLN A 42 -3.79 7.32 -3.80
CA GLN A 42 -4.91 8.22 -4.05
C GLN A 42 -4.67 9.14 -5.26
N PHE A 43 -3.43 9.25 -5.74
CA PHE A 43 -3.08 10.19 -6.80
C PHE A 43 -3.74 9.80 -8.13
N ASP A 44 -4.55 10.73 -8.64
CA ASP A 44 -5.33 10.57 -9.87
C ASP A 44 -6.29 9.36 -9.83
N GLN A 45 -6.72 8.94 -8.64
CA GLN A 45 -7.75 7.91 -8.50
C GLN A 45 -9.08 8.45 -9.02
N LYS A 46 -9.75 7.66 -9.86
CA LYS A 46 -11.05 8.00 -10.43
C LYS A 46 -12.12 7.88 -9.35
N GLU A 47 -13.01 8.88 -9.28
CA GLU A 47 -14.19 8.77 -8.43
C GLU A 47 -15.11 7.66 -8.94
N GLN A 48 -15.20 6.58 -8.16
CA GLN A 48 -16.11 5.48 -8.43
C GLN A 48 -17.53 5.90 -8.01
N LYS A 49 -18.23 6.64 -8.88
CA LYS A 49 -19.59 7.15 -8.60
C LYS A 49 -20.52 5.99 -8.25
N SER A 50 -21.05 6.01 -7.02
CA SER A 50 -22.10 5.11 -6.59
C SER A 50 -23.19 5.92 -5.91
N PHE A 51 -24.39 5.94 -6.49
CA PHE A 51 -25.52 6.80 -6.07
C PHE A 51 -26.01 6.53 -4.63
N ARG A 52 -25.60 5.40 -4.01
CA ARG A 52 -25.98 4.98 -2.64
C ARG A 52 -24.91 4.16 -1.88
N ARG A 53 -23.68 4.01 -2.41
CA ARG A 53 -22.63 3.24 -1.73
C ARG A 53 -21.58 4.18 -1.12
N PRO A 54 -20.88 3.75 -0.06
CA PRO A 54 -19.74 4.50 0.48
C PRO A 54 -18.75 4.86 -0.64
N ARG A 55 -18.09 6.03 -0.50
CA ARG A 55 -17.01 6.45 -1.40
C ARG A 55 -15.93 5.37 -1.37
N LYS A 56 -15.63 4.79 -2.53
CA LYS A 56 -14.53 3.85 -2.67
C LYS A 56 -13.20 4.58 -2.56
N ASP A 57 -12.18 3.87 -2.10
CA ASP A 57 -10.82 4.36 -1.95
C ASP A 57 -9.83 3.33 -2.52
N TYR A 58 -8.52 3.56 -2.36
CA TYR A 58 -7.48 2.63 -2.84
C TYR A 58 -7.61 1.22 -2.28
N TRP A 59 -8.17 1.05 -1.09
CA TRP A 59 -8.47 -0.28 -0.56
C TRP A 59 -9.42 -1.08 -1.46
N ASP A 60 -10.45 -0.45 -2.02
CA ASP A 60 -11.38 -1.16 -2.89
C ASP A 60 -10.71 -1.62 -4.19
N PHE A 61 -9.77 -0.82 -4.72
CA PHE A 61 -8.90 -1.23 -5.83
C PHE A 61 -8.04 -2.44 -5.43
N LEU A 62 -7.25 -2.31 -4.35
CA LEU A 62 -6.35 -3.36 -3.89
C LEU A 62 -7.10 -4.66 -3.60
N SER A 63 -8.21 -4.58 -2.88
CA SER A 63 -9.05 -5.74 -2.57
C SER A 63 -9.63 -6.38 -3.81
N THR A 64 -10.08 -5.59 -4.80
CA THR A 64 -10.60 -6.12 -6.08
C THR A 64 -9.49 -6.82 -6.87
N ALA A 65 -8.32 -6.19 -6.96
CA ALA A 65 -7.19 -6.71 -7.70
C ALA A 65 -6.68 -8.03 -7.11
N LEU A 66 -6.51 -8.10 -5.78
CA LEU A 66 -6.13 -9.32 -5.08
C LEU A 66 -7.15 -10.45 -5.28
N TRP A 67 -8.44 -10.14 -5.23
CA TRP A 67 -9.51 -11.11 -5.50
C TRP A 67 -9.43 -11.67 -6.93
N GLN A 68 -9.13 -10.84 -7.93
CA GLN A 68 -8.99 -11.28 -9.33
C GLN A 68 -7.83 -12.28 -9.51
N GLN A 69 -6.77 -12.16 -8.71
CA GLN A 69 -5.65 -13.09 -8.74
C GLN A 69 -6.00 -14.48 -8.18
N ARG A 70 -7.19 -14.66 -7.57
CA ARG A 70 -7.65 -15.90 -6.91
C ARG A 70 -6.62 -16.48 -5.93
N ARG A 71 -5.70 -15.65 -5.43
CA ARG A 71 -4.76 -16.01 -4.39
C ARG A 71 -5.42 -15.70 -3.06
N ASP A 72 -5.59 -16.71 -2.23
CA ASP A 72 -5.94 -16.48 -0.84
C ASP A 72 -4.76 -15.79 -0.16
N MET A 73 -4.81 -14.47 -0.08
CA MET A 73 -3.74 -13.66 0.46
C MET A 73 -4.03 -13.31 1.91
N GLU A 74 -3.07 -13.65 2.76
CA GLU A 74 -3.12 -13.40 4.20
C GLU A 74 -3.35 -11.91 4.53
N PRO A 75 -2.75 -10.93 3.84
CA PRO A 75 -3.09 -9.51 4.02
C PRO A 75 -4.56 -9.17 3.77
N ALA A 76 -5.17 -9.74 2.71
CA ALA A 76 -6.59 -9.48 2.43
C ALA A 76 -7.47 -10.10 3.52
N ARG A 77 -7.21 -11.34 3.93
CA ARG A 77 -7.94 -12.00 5.03
C ARG A 77 -7.83 -11.25 6.35
N PHE A 78 -6.64 -10.75 6.68
CA PHE A 78 -6.40 -9.95 7.88
C PHE A 78 -7.33 -8.72 7.91
N VAL A 79 -7.40 -7.96 6.82
CA VAL A 79 -8.24 -6.75 6.76
C VAL A 79 -9.72 -7.09 6.87
N HIS A 80 -10.16 -8.19 6.26
CA HIS A 80 -11.55 -8.65 6.34
C HIS A 80 -11.94 -9.11 7.75
N SER A 81 -10.99 -9.59 8.57
CA SER A 81 -11.25 -9.98 9.96
C SER A 81 -11.26 -8.80 10.95
N GLN A 82 -10.89 -7.58 10.51
CA GLN A 82 -10.93 -6.39 11.37
C GLN A 82 -12.34 -5.77 11.42
N ASP A 83 -13.21 -6.34 12.25
CA ASP A 83 -14.61 -5.90 12.40
C ASP A 83 -14.77 -4.41 12.79
N LYS A 84 -13.75 -3.83 13.43
CA LYS A 84 -13.72 -2.43 13.87
C LYS A 84 -13.48 -1.46 12.70
N LEU A 85 -12.88 -1.89 11.58
CA LEU A 85 -12.57 -1.03 10.44
C LEU A 85 -13.80 -0.89 9.53
N LYS A 86 -14.47 0.27 9.61
CA LYS A 86 -15.70 0.54 8.87
C LYS A 86 -15.49 1.27 7.54
N THR A 87 -14.38 1.99 7.38
CA THR A 87 -14.11 2.81 6.18
C THR A 87 -13.13 2.11 5.23
N PRO A 88 -13.27 2.28 3.90
CA PRO A 88 -12.28 1.78 2.95
C PRO A 88 -10.87 2.33 3.23
N LEU A 89 -10.76 3.61 3.57
CA LEU A 89 -9.49 4.23 3.94
C LEU A 89 -8.83 3.54 5.15
N GLY A 90 -9.57 3.29 6.22
CA GLY A 90 -9.04 2.61 7.41
C GLY A 90 -8.60 1.17 7.11
N LYS A 91 -9.34 0.47 6.24
CA LYS A 91 -8.96 -0.87 5.75
C LYS A 91 -7.68 -0.83 4.92
N GLY A 92 -7.53 0.19 4.08
CA GLY A 92 -6.32 0.42 3.29
C GLY A 92 -5.07 0.67 4.14
N ARG A 93 -5.19 1.47 5.20
CA ARG A 93 -4.11 1.72 6.15
C ARG A 93 -3.71 0.46 6.91
N ALA A 94 -4.70 -0.29 7.39
CA ALA A 94 -4.46 -1.57 8.05
C ALA A 94 -3.78 -2.58 7.11
N PHE A 95 -4.17 -2.64 5.84
CA PHE A 95 -3.49 -3.45 4.83
C PHE A 95 -2.02 -3.07 4.66
N ILE A 96 -1.71 -1.78 4.50
CA ILE A 96 -0.33 -1.29 4.34
C ILE A 96 0.51 -1.67 5.55
N ARG A 97 0.02 -1.39 6.75
CA ARG A 97 0.70 -1.72 8.02
C ARG A 97 0.94 -3.23 8.14
N PHE A 98 -0.07 -4.02 7.81
CA PHE A 98 0.02 -5.46 7.80
C PHE A 98 1.12 -5.96 6.85
N CYS A 99 1.10 -5.51 5.59
CA CYS A 99 2.09 -5.88 4.59
C CYS A 99 3.51 -5.45 5.00
N LEU A 100 3.69 -4.30 5.64
CA LEU A 100 5.00 -3.87 6.17
C LEU A 100 5.48 -4.82 7.27
N ALA A 101 4.65 -5.13 8.26
CA ALA A 101 4.97 -6.07 9.34
C ALA A 101 5.32 -7.49 8.86
N ARG A 102 4.83 -7.87 7.67
CA ARG A 102 5.12 -9.17 7.04
C ARG A 102 6.22 -9.14 5.99
N GLY A 103 6.75 -7.97 5.63
CA GLY A 103 7.69 -7.84 4.50
C GLY A 103 7.06 -8.18 3.14
N GLN A 104 5.75 -7.94 2.99
CA GLN A 104 4.94 -8.35 1.82
C GLN A 104 4.41 -7.16 1.00
N LEU A 105 4.82 -5.93 1.32
CA LEU A 105 4.24 -4.73 0.68
C LEU A 105 4.50 -4.68 -0.83
N ALA A 106 5.76 -4.89 -1.24
CA ALA A 106 6.14 -4.87 -2.65
C ALA A 106 5.43 -5.98 -3.43
N GLU A 107 5.47 -7.22 -2.93
CA GLU A 107 4.80 -8.37 -3.56
C GLU A 107 3.27 -8.15 -3.68
N SER A 108 2.63 -7.70 -2.60
CA SER A 108 1.19 -7.49 -2.59
C SER A 108 0.76 -6.40 -3.58
N LEU A 109 1.53 -5.32 -3.68
CA LEU A 109 1.24 -4.24 -4.64
C LEU A 109 1.53 -4.68 -6.08
N GLN A 110 2.62 -5.43 -6.31
CA GLN A 110 2.93 -6.00 -7.62
C GLN A 110 1.78 -6.88 -8.12
N LEU A 111 1.22 -7.74 -7.27
CA LEU A 111 0.07 -8.57 -7.60
C LEU A 111 -1.17 -7.74 -7.95
N CYS A 112 -1.38 -6.61 -7.26
CA CYS A 112 -2.49 -5.70 -7.57
C CYS A 112 -2.34 -5.03 -8.95
N LEU A 113 -1.12 -4.85 -9.43
CA LEU A 113 -0.81 -4.14 -10.67
C LEU A 113 -0.70 -5.07 -11.90
N LEU A 114 -0.82 -6.38 -11.73
CA LEU A 114 -0.73 -7.37 -12.82
C LEU A 114 -1.79 -7.19 -13.93
N ASN A 115 -2.94 -6.60 -13.62
CA ASN A 115 -3.99 -6.34 -14.59
C ASN A 115 -4.02 -4.84 -14.96
N PRO A 116 -3.36 -4.42 -16.05
CA PRO A 116 -3.28 -3.02 -16.43
C PRO A 116 -4.64 -2.43 -16.82
N GLU A 117 -5.57 -3.24 -17.32
CA GLU A 117 -6.93 -2.78 -17.63
C GLU A 117 -7.69 -2.41 -16.36
N LEU A 118 -7.62 -3.26 -15.32
CA LEU A 118 -8.18 -2.93 -14.01
C LEU A 118 -7.54 -1.65 -13.46
N THR A 119 -6.22 -1.51 -13.51
CA THR A 119 -5.56 -0.30 -13.02
C THR A 119 -6.05 0.94 -13.77
N ARG A 120 -6.25 0.87 -15.10
CA ARG A 120 -6.83 1.97 -15.89
C ARG A 120 -8.31 2.22 -15.61
N GLU A 121 -9.08 1.25 -15.14
CA GLU A 121 -10.46 1.50 -14.67
C GLU A 121 -10.49 2.33 -13.39
N TRP A 122 -9.48 2.17 -12.53
CA TRP A 122 -9.42 2.82 -11.22
C TRP A 122 -8.61 4.13 -11.19
N TYR A 123 -7.66 4.30 -12.11
CA TYR A 123 -6.75 5.43 -12.12
C TYR A 123 -6.78 6.18 -13.44
N GLY A 124 -6.61 7.50 -13.35
CA GLY A 124 -6.47 8.40 -14.49
C GLY A 124 -5.07 8.36 -15.10
N PRO A 125 -4.88 9.03 -16.26
CA PRO A 125 -3.64 8.99 -17.02
C PRO A 125 -2.44 9.64 -16.33
N ARG A 126 -2.65 10.43 -15.26
CA ARG A 126 -1.54 11.04 -14.50
C ARG A 126 -1.07 10.12 -13.38
N SER A 127 -1.82 9.08 -13.02
CA SER A 127 -1.39 8.17 -11.98
C SER A 127 -0.10 7.45 -12.39
N PRO A 128 0.93 7.41 -11.54
CA PRO A 128 2.11 6.62 -11.85
C PRO A 128 1.79 5.12 -11.92
N LEU A 129 0.68 4.69 -11.33
CA LEU A 129 0.21 3.32 -11.40
C LEU A 129 -0.30 2.92 -12.78
N VAL A 130 -0.48 3.82 -13.75
CA VAL A 130 -0.83 3.43 -15.14
C VAL A 130 0.35 3.43 -16.12
N CYS A 131 1.54 3.84 -15.67
CA CYS A 131 2.77 3.92 -16.46
C CYS A 131 3.71 2.77 -16.06
N PRO A 132 3.98 1.77 -16.94
CA PRO A 132 4.80 0.61 -16.60
C PRO A 132 6.18 0.94 -16.04
N GLU A 133 6.86 1.93 -16.63
CA GLU A 133 8.21 2.35 -16.22
C GLU A 133 8.22 2.94 -14.81
N LEU A 134 7.16 3.69 -14.46
CA LEU A 134 7.01 4.24 -13.11
C LEU A 134 6.56 3.17 -12.12
N GLN A 135 5.74 2.20 -12.54
CA GLN A 135 5.38 1.07 -11.69
C GLN A 135 6.61 0.26 -11.30
N GLU A 136 7.49 -0.05 -12.26
CA GLU A 136 8.75 -0.76 -12.03
C GLU A 136 9.62 0.00 -11.03
N ASP A 137 9.87 1.30 -11.25
CA ASP A 137 10.66 2.13 -10.34
C ASP A 137 10.07 2.22 -8.91
N ILE A 138 8.73 2.27 -8.80
CA ILE A 138 8.04 2.24 -7.51
C ILE A 138 8.22 0.88 -6.83
N LEU A 139 8.01 -0.22 -7.56
CA LEU A 139 8.10 -1.57 -7.00
C LEU A 139 9.52 -1.90 -6.57
N ASP A 140 10.53 -1.56 -7.37
CA ASP A 140 11.94 -1.71 -7.01
C ASP A 140 12.28 -0.97 -5.72
N SER A 141 11.77 0.26 -5.59
CA SER A 141 11.94 1.04 -4.36
C SER A 141 11.26 0.36 -3.17
N LEU A 142 10.05 -0.18 -3.33
CA LEU A 142 9.34 -0.89 -2.26
C LEU A 142 10.03 -2.20 -1.88
N TYR A 143 10.65 -2.90 -2.81
CA TYR A 143 11.40 -4.13 -2.54
C TYR A 143 12.60 -3.89 -1.62
N ALA A 144 13.18 -2.68 -1.61
CA ALA A 144 14.23 -2.31 -0.66
C ALA A 144 13.77 -2.39 0.81
N LEU A 145 12.46 -2.29 1.08
CA LEU A 145 11.91 -2.40 2.44
C LEU A 145 11.89 -3.85 2.96
N ASN A 146 12.04 -4.86 2.10
CA ASN A 146 12.00 -6.27 2.53
C ASN A 146 13.17 -6.64 3.46
N GLY A 147 14.26 -5.86 3.44
CA GLY A 147 15.40 -6.03 4.36
C GLY A 147 15.21 -5.33 5.71
N VAL A 148 14.08 -4.67 5.95
CA VAL A 148 13.81 -3.89 7.17
C VAL A 148 12.78 -4.61 8.03
N ALA A 149 13.05 -4.71 9.33
CA ALA A 149 12.12 -5.26 10.31
C ALA A 149 11.09 -4.20 10.75
N PHE A 150 9.80 -4.53 10.68
CA PHE A 150 8.70 -3.69 11.15
C PHE A 150 7.98 -4.41 12.31
N ASP A 151 8.00 -3.81 13.50
CA ASP A 151 7.29 -4.29 14.69
C ASP A 151 6.13 -3.34 15.00
N LEU A 152 4.95 -3.64 14.42
CA LEU A 152 3.80 -2.75 14.40
C LEU A 152 2.62 -3.34 15.17
N ASP A 153 1.94 -2.52 15.97
CA ASP A 153 0.67 -2.87 16.60
C ASP A 153 -0.45 -2.89 15.55
N LEU A 154 -0.77 -4.09 15.06
CA LEU A 154 -1.79 -4.30 14.03
C LEU A 154 -3.23 -4.08 14.53
N GLN A 155 -3.44 -3.85 15.84
CA GLN A 155 -4.74 -3.43 16.37
C GLN A 155 -4.97 -1.92 16.21
N ARG A 156 -3.91 -1.15 15.91
CA ARG A 156 -3.99 0.28 15.63
C ARG A 156 -4.13 0.53 14.12
N PRO A 157 -5.16 1.29 13.69
CA PRO A 157 -5.35 1.65 12.30
C PRO A 157 -4.25 2.57 11.75
#